data_AF-A0A4R7V320-F1
#
_entry.id   AF-A0A4R7V320-F1
#
_cell.length_a   1.000
_cell.length_b   1.000
_cell.length_c   1.000
_cell.angle_alpha   90.00
_cell.angle_beta   90.00
_cell.angle_gamma   90.00
#
_symmetry.space_group_name_H-M   'P 1'
#
loop_
_entity.id
_entity.type
_entity.pdbx_description
1 polymer ?
#
loop_
_entity_poly.entity_id
_entity_poly.type
_entity_poly.pdbx_seq_one_letter_code
_entity_poly.pdbx_strand_id
1 'polypeptide(L)'
;MTPSVAWELVRSGHLVRSLRLAPFAIGAVAGAAFLAVRGGDTQDVVGDPRVLGLLLALGGGYVLDDGAAVTLQASPYSLARRLWLRIGCACAVVGPLWTIVLARYLPTAPAGDRRALGVGLTVEFAAALAVLWAVAVWGRRHGFDHPGIITTPALLAALLPTASIPQAPMMVGFGAEWTPAHLRWSAILVTAICVLVAGTRDPAARRRLPVRVGRAKD
;
A
#
# COMPACT_ATOMS: atom_id res chain seq x y z
N MET A 1 -24.27 12.38 -4.27
CA MET A 1 -22.93 12.97 -3.98
C MET A 1 -22.84 14.27 -4.74
N THR A 2 -22.75 15.42 -4.07
CA THR A 2 -22.37 16.67 -4.77
C THR A 2 -20.85 16.69 -4.90
N PRO A 3 -20.30 16.79 -6.12
CA PRO A 3 -18.84 16.83 -6.37
C PRO A 3 -18.11 18.02 -5.73
N SER A 4 -18.82 18.95 -5.07
CA SER A 4 -18.28 20.20 -4.53
C SER A 4 -17.33 20.03 -3.34
N VAL A 5 -17.61 19.10 -2.42
CA VAL A 5 -16.89 19.06 -1.12
C VAL A 5 -15.52 18.39 -1.22
N ALA A 6 -15.39 17.34 -2.04
CA ALA A 6 -14.08 16.74 -2.31
C ALA A 6 -13.16 17.75 -3.02
N TRP A 7 -13.74 18.55 -3.90
CA TRP A 7 -13.04 19.63 -4.59
C TRP A 7 -12.64 20.75 -3.63
N GLU A 8 -13.48 21.12 -2.65
CA GLU A 8 -13.15 22.11 -1.61
C GLU A 8 -12.00 21.70 -0.69
N LEU A 9 -11.94 20.43 -0.29
CA LEU A 9 -10.82 19.91 0.53
C LEU A 9 -9.49 19.88 -0.23
N VAL A 10 -9.55 19.67 -1.55
CA VAL A 10 -8.39 19.80 -2.44
C VAL A 10 -8.02 21.28 -2.63
N ARG A 11 -9.00 22.15 -2.87
CA ARG A 11 -8.81 23.60 -3.08
C ARG A 11 -8.21 24.30 -1.86
N SER A 12 -8.58 23.87 -0.65
CA SER A 12 -8.13 24.46 0.61
C SER A 12 -6.75 23.98 1.06
N GLY A 13 -6.09 23.06 0.33
CA GLY A 13 -4.72 22.62 0.62
C GLY A 13 -4.54 21.78 1.90
N HIS A 14 -5.61 21.53 2.65
CA HIS A 14 -5.59 20.74 3.89
C HIS A 14 -5.22 19.27 3.66
N LEU A 15 -5.58 18.72 2.50
CA LEU A 15 -5.22 17.36 2.10
C LEU A 15 -3.71 17.21 1.90
N VAL A 16 -3.06 18.21 1.29
CA VAL A 16 -1.61 18.19 1.03
C VAL A 16 -0.81 18.37 2.33
N ARG A 17 -1.27 19.24 3.25
CA ARG A 17 -0.61 19.44 4.55
C ARG A 17 -0.72 18.24 5.51
N SER A 18 -1.76 17.42 5.37
CA SER A 18 -1.97 16.25 6.23
C SER A 18 -1.28 14.98 5.72
N LEU A 19 -0.81 14.99 4.46
CA LEU A 19 -0.02 13.90 3.89
C LEU A 19 1.45 14.15 4.19
N ARG A 20 2.10 13.24 4.92
CA ARG A 20 3.56 13.20 5.01
C ARG A 20 4.12 12.76 3.67
N LEU A 21 4.30 13.71 2.75
CA LEU A 21 4.86 13.49 1.42
C LEU A 21 6.38 13.27 1.45
N ALA A 22 7.07 13.68 2.51
CA ALA A 22 8.53 13.58 2.58
C ALA A 22 9.08 12.14 2.43
N PRO A 23 8.55 11.12 3.11
CA PRO A 23 9.01 9.73 2.92
C PRO A 23 8.65 9.18 1.52
N PHE A 24 7.52 9.61 0.98
CA PHE A 24 7.11 9.26 -0.38
C PHE A 24 8.06 9.86 -1.43
N ALA A 25 8.43 11.13 -1.25
CA ALA A 25 9.41 11.81 -2.10
C ALA A 25 10.79 11.15 -2.00
N ILE A 26 11.22 10.73 -0.81
CA ILE A 26 12.48 9.97 -0.64
C ILE A 26 12.43 8.64 -1.40
N GLY A 27 11.32 7.90 -1.33
CA GLY A 27 11.13 6.66 -2.09
C GLY A 27 11.15 6.90 -3.62
N ALA A 28 10.48 7.96 -4.09
CA ALA A 28 10.48 8.34 -5.49
C ALA A 28 11.87 8.79 -5.98
N VAL A 29 12.61 9.56 -5.17
CA VAL A 29 13.99 9.98 -5.45
C VAL A 29 14.94 8.79 -5.46
N ALA A 30 14.79 7.85 -4.51
CA ALA A 30 15.58 6.62 -4.50
C ALA A 30 15.30 5.75 -5.73
N GLY A 31 14.04 5.65 -6.16
CA GLY A 31 13.67 4.97 -7.41
C GLY A 31 14.24 5.66 -8.65
N ALA A 32 14.19 6.99 -8.71
CA ALA A 32 14.80 7.76 -9.78
C ALA A 32 16.33 7.61 -9.81
N ALA A 33 16.99 7.63 -8.65
CA ALA A 33 18.42 7.40 -8.53
C ALA A 33 18.81 5.98 -8.96
N PHE A 34 18.02 4.97 -8.56
CA PHE A 34 18.21 3.59 -9.02
C PHE A 34 18.11 3.48 -10.55
N LEU A 35 17.08 4.10 -11.14
CA LEU A 35 16.90 4.16 -12.60
C LEU A 35 18.03 4.91 -13.33
N ALA A 36 18.60 5.94 -12.70
CA ALA A 36 19.72 6.70 -13.24
C ALA A 36 21.03 5.89 -13.21
N VAL A 37 21.25 5.10 -12.15
CA VAL A 37 22.45 4.27 -11.97
C VAL A 37 22.41 3.00 -12.85
N ARG A 38 21.23 2.38 -13.01
CA ARG A 38 21.04 1.14 -13.81
C ARG A 38 20.85 1.37 -15.31
N GLY A 39 21.15 2.55 -15.83
CA GLY A 39 20.93 2.93 -17.24
C GLY A 39 21.79 2.22 -18.32
N GLY A 40 22.48 1.12 -18.01
CA GLY A 40 23.35 0.39 -18.96
C GLY A 40 22.86 -1.01 -19.35
N ASP A 41 23.68 -1.78 -20.08
CA ASP A 41 23.42 -3.12 -20.67
C ASP A 41 23.12 -4.28 -19.68
N THR A 42 22.96 -3.99 -18.39
CA THR A 42 22.78 -4.99 -17.31
C THR A 42 21.37 -5.00 -16.71
N GLN A 43 20.37 -4.60 -17.50
CA GLN A 43 18.98 -4.53 -17.03
C GLN A 43 18.38 -5.92 -16.81
N ASP A 44 17.94 -6.17 -15.58
CA ASP A 44 17.20 -7.37 -15.22
C ASP A 44 15.70 -7.06 -15.32
N VAL A 45 15.06 -7.64 -16.34
CA VAL A 45 13.64 -7.45 -16.68
C VAL A 45 12.70 -7.86 -15.54
N VAL A 46 13.14 -8.71 -14.62
CA VAL A 46 12.34 -9.16 -13.47
C VAL A 46 12.84 -8.54 -12.17
N GLY A 47 14.16 -8.56 -11.93
CA GLY A 47 14.76 -8.05 -10.70
C GLY A 47 14.60 -6.55 -10.51
N ASP A 48 14.85 -5.76 -11.56
CA ASP A 48 14.83 -4.29 -11.44
C ASP A 48 13.43 -3.73 -11.17
N PRO A 49 12.37 -4.16 -11.89
CA PRO A 49 11.00 -3.77 -11.56
C PRO A 49 10.57 -4.19 -10.16
N ARG A 50 11.02 -5.35 -9.66
CA ARG A 50 10.73 -5.80 -8.29
C ARG A 50 11.31 -4.86 -7.26
N VAL A 51 12.60 -4.50 -7.40
CA VAL A 51 13.26 -3.57 -6.48
C VAL A 51 12.57 -2.21 -6.50
N LEU A 52 12.28 -1.68 -7.69
CA LEU A 52 11.56 -0.41 -7.84
C LEU A 52 10.14 -0.49 -7.26
N GLY A 53 9.43 -1.59 -7.47
CA GLY A 53 8.11 -1.84 -6.91
C GLY A 53 8.15 -1.86 -5.37
N LEU A 54 9.13 -2.53 -4.78
CA LEU A 54 9.31 -2.57 -3.32
C LEU A 54 9.64 -1.19 -2.75
N LEU A 55 10.49 -0.41 -3.42
CA LEU A 55 10.81 0.97 -3.02
C LEU A 55 9.57 1.89 -3.08
N LEU A 56 8.78 1.78 -4.16
CA LEU A 56 7.51 2.50 -4.29
C LEU A 56 6.50 2.06 -3.23
N ALA A 57 6.43 0.76 -2.93
CA ALA A 57 5.56 0.23 -1.90
C ALA A 57 5.94 0.78 -0.52
N LEU A 58 7.23 0.76 -0.17
CA LEU A 58 7.76 1.35 1.06
C LEU A 58 7.37 2.83 1.21
N GLY A 59 7.55 3.63 0.15
CA GLY A 59 7.08 5.02 0.14
C GLY A 59 5.57 5.14 0.32
N GLY A 60 4.80 4.23 -0.28
CA GLY A 60 3.34 4.13 -0.15
C GLY A 60 2.84 3.79 1.26
N GLY A 61 3.63 3.07 2.06
CA GLY A 61 3.30 2.75 3.47
C GLY A 61 3.16 4.00 4.35
N TYR A 62 3.98 5.03 4.10
CA TYR A 62 3.95 6.29 4.84
C TYR A 62 2.78 7.20 4.48
N VAL A 63 2.09 6.96 3.36
CA VAL A 63 0.89 7.75 2.97
C VAL A 63 -0.24 7.60 3.98
N LEU A 64 -0.24 6.51 4.76
CA LEU A 64 -1.19 6.28 5.83
C LEU A 64 -0.75 6.81 7.20
N ASP A 65 0.49 7.31 7.34
CA ASP A 65 1.00 7.90 8.58
C ASP A 65 0.40 9.28 8.79
N ASP A 66 -0.42 9.41 9.83
CA ASP A 66 -1.23 10.59 10.09
C ASP A 66 -0.65 11.38 11.26
N GLY A 67 0.36 12.20 10.99
CA GLY A 67 0.86 13.16 11.99
C GLY A 67 -0.22 14.16 12.45
N ALA A 68 -1.34 14.25 11.73
CA ALA A 68 -2.49 15.10 12.02
C ALA A 68 -3.70 14.31 12.59
N ALA A 69 -3.53 13.04 12.98
CA ALA A 69 -4.63 12.23 13.52
C ALA A 69 -5.27 12.91 14.74
N VAL A 70 -4.43 13.55 15.57
CA VAL A 70 -4.84 14.29 16.77
C VAL A 70 -5.71 15.50 16.41
N THR A 71 -5.43 16.20 15.31
CA THR A 71 -6.22 17.37 14.88
C THR A 71 -7.47 16.99 14.06
N LEU A 72 -7.48 15.81 13.43
CA LEU A 72 -8.60 15.30 12.64
C LEU A 72 -9.63 14.48 13.43
N GLN A 73 -9.43 14.22 14.72
CA GLN A 73 -10.46 13.56 15.55
C GLN A 73 -11.77 14.36 15.63
N ALA A 74 -11.71 15.69 15.46
CA ALA A 74 -12.89 16.56 15.41
C ALA A 74 -13.63 16.53 14.06
N SER A 75 -13.12 15.81 13.05
CA SER A 75 -13.70 15.79 11.71
C SER A 75 -14.97 14.91 11.66
N PRO A 76 -16.10 15.40 11.10
CA PRO A 76 -17.37 14.69 11.04
C PRO A 76 -17.39 13.48 10.09
N TYR A 77 -16.27 13.17 9.43
CA TYR A 77 -16.18 12.06 8.48
C TYR A 77 -15.85 10.74 9.18
N SER A 78 -16.42 9.64 8.68
CA SER A 78 -16.08 8.31 9.17
C SER A 78 -14.61 7.95 8.88
N LEU A 79 -14.02 7.13 9.75
CA LEU A 79 -12.64 6.65 9.60
C LEU A 79 -12.42 5.97 8.23
N ALA A 80 -13.38 5.14 7.82
CA ALA A 80 -13.35 4.45 6.54
C ALA A 80 -13.26 5.42 5.36
N ARG A 81 -14.04 6.51 5.37
CA ARG A 81 -14.02 7.50 4.28
C ARG A 81 -12.68 8.22 4.18
N ARG A 82 -12.11 8.65 5.31
CA ARG A 82 -10.79 9.30 5.33
C ARG A 82 -9.68 8.37 4.83
N LEU A 83 -9.73 7.10 5.26
CA LEU A 83 -8.76 6.09 4.86
C LEU A 83 -8.84 5.79 3.35
N TRP A 84 -10.04 5.56 2.82
CA TRP A 84 -10.22 5.30 1.38
C TRP A 84 -9.84 6.49 0.50
N LEU A 85 -10.10 7.73 0.94
CA LEU A 85 -9.62 8.92 0.23
C LEU A 85 -8.09 8.96 0.16
N ARG A 86 -7.40 8.64 1.26
CA ARG A 86 -5.93 8.59 1.28
C ARG A 86 -5.37 7.47 0.41
N ILE A 87 -5.96 6.29 0.47
CA ILE A 87 -5.62 5.17 -0.42
C ILE A 87 -5.83 5.58 -1.87
N GLY A 88 -6.96 6.22 -2.19
CA GLY A 88 -7.24 6.74 -3.53
C GLY A 88 -6.19 7.74 -4.02
N CYS A 89 -5.81 8.71 -3.18
CA CYS A 89 -4.73 9.65 -3.48
C CYS A 89 -3.38 8.95 -3.66
N ALA A 90 -3.06 7.98 -2.80
CA ALA A 90 -1.84 7.17 -2.93
C ALA A 90 -1.81 6.45 -4.27
N CYS A 91 -2.90 5.74 -4.61
CA CYS A 91 -3.06 5.03 -5.88
C CYS A 91 -2.94 5.96 -7.09
N ALA A 92 -3.47 7.18 -7.02
CA ALA A 92 -3.42 8.15 -8.10
C ALA A 92 -1.98 8.62 -8.43
N VAL A 93 -1.05 8.55 -7.46
CA VAL A 93 0.36 8.88 -7.68
C VAL A 93 1.18 7.63 -8.00
N VAL A 94 0.96 6.56 -7.24
CA VAL A 94 1.69 5.30 -7.34
C VAL A 94 1.40 4.56 -8.65
N GLY A 95 0.14 4.56 -9.09
CA GLY A 95 -0.28 3.88 -10.32
C GLY A 95 0.43 4.38 -11.58
N PRO A 96 0.48 5.71 -11.83
CA PRO A 96 1.26 6.27 -12.94
C PRO A 96 2.76 5.94 -12.84
N LEU A 97 3.37 6.05 -11.65
CA LEU A 97 4.79 5.73 -11.47
C LEU A 97 5.08 4.26 -11.79
N TRP A 98 4.24 3.34 -11.30
CA TRP A 98 4.36 1.92 -11.61
C TRP A 98 4.16 1.64 -13.11
N THR A 99 3.19 2.30 -13.74
CA THR A 99 2.97 2.21 -15.20
C THR A 99 4.21 2.65 -15.98
N ILE A 100 4.89 3.72 -15.55
CA ILE A 100 6.14 4.19 -16.17
C ILE A 100 7.26 3.14 -16.03
N VAL A 101 7.41 2.53 -14.84
CA VAL A 101 8.37 1.44 -14.63
C VAL A 101 8.07 0.29 -15.58
N LEU A 102 6.82 -0.18 -15.63
CA LEU A 102 6.41 -1.24 -16.54
C LEU A 102 6.65 -0.88 -18.00
N ALA A 103 6.31 0.34 -18.44
CA ALA A 103 6.51 0.79 -19.80
C ALA A 103 8.00 0.83 -20.20
N ARG A 104 8.91 1.02 -19.24
CA ARG A 104 10.36 1.00 -19.48
C ARG A 104 10.92 -0.42 -19.60
N TYR A 105 10.47 -1.35 -18.76
CA TYR A 105 11.07 -2.69 -18.65
C TYR A 105 10.33 -3.79 -19.43
N LEU A 106 9.03 -3.64 -19.72
CA LEU A 106 8.30 -4.63 -20.51
C LEU A 106 8.79 -4.77 -21.96
N PRO A 107 9.16 -3.68 -22.68
CA PRO A 107 9.62 -3.80 -24.07
C PRO A 107 10.88 -4.66 -24.24
N THR A 108 11.75 -4.72 -23.22
CA THR A 108 12.98 -5.53 -23.23
C THR A 108 12.72 -7.01 -22.98
N ALA A 109 11.49 -7.39 -22.59
CA ALA A 109 11.10 -8.79 -22.42
C ALA A 109 10.72 -9.45 -23.76
N PRO A 110 10.87 -10.79 -23.89
CA PRO A 110 10.38 -11.56 -25.03
C PRO A 110 8.89 -11.33 -25.27
N ALA A 111 8.48 -11.14 -26.54
CA ALA A 111 7.13 -10.69 -26.89
C ALA A 111 6.01 -11.60 -26.37
N GLY A 112 6.24 -12.92 -26.31
CA GLY A 112 5.28 -13.89 -25.79
C GLY A 112 5.01 -13.76 -24.28
N ASP A 113 5.96 -13.21 -23.54
CA ASP A 113 5.96 -13.26 -22.07
C ASP A 113 5.58 -11.91 -21.43
N ARG A 114 5.63 -10.81 -22.20
CA ARG A 114 5.36 -9.44 -21.73
C ARG A 114 4.10 -9.33 -20.88
N ARG A 115 2.99 -9.90 -21.36
CA ARG A 115 1.71 -9.79 -20.65
C ARG A 115 1.74 -10.55 -19.31
N ALA A 116 2.27 -11.77 -19.31
CA ALA A 116 2.36 -12.60 -18.10
C ALA A 116 3.31 -11.98 -17.07
N LEU A 117 4.45 -11.43 -17.54
CA LEU A 117 5.41 -10.69 -16.73
C LEU A 117 4.79 -9.43 -16.12
N GLY A 118 4.15 -8.60 -16.94
CA GLY A 118 3.54 -7.35 -16.48
C GLY A 118 2.44 -7.58 -15.44
N VAL A 119 1.59 -8.58 -15.66
CA VAL A 119 0.56 -8.98 -14.68
C VAL A 119 1.21 -9.48 -13.40
N GLY A 120 2.19 -10.39 -13.51
CA GLY A 120 2.83 -10.96 -12.32
C GLY A 120 3.53 -9.91 -11.46
N LEU A 121 4.38 -9.08 -12.06
CA LEU A 121 5.04 -7.97 -11.38
C LEU A 121 4.04 -7.00 -10.73
N THR A 122 2.91 -6.73 -11.39
CA THR A 122 1.85 -5.87 -10.83
C THR A 122 1.18 -6.52 -9.62
N VAL A 123 0.96 -7.84 -9.65
CA VAL A 123 0.39 -8.58 -8.52
C VAL A 123 1.35 -8.57 -7.33
N GLU A 124 2.65 -8.80 -7.55
CA GLU A 124 3.68 -8.71 -6.49
C GLU A 124 3.71 -7.31 -5.87
N PHE A 125 3.75 -6.28 -6.72
CA PHE A 125 3.74 -4.89 -6.29
C PHE A 125 2.48 -4.54 -5.49
N ALA A 126 1.30 -4.89 -6.00
CA ALA A 126 0.02 -4.64 -5.34
C ALA A 126 -0.07 -5.37 -4.00
N ALA A 127 0.41 -6.61 -3.93
CA ALA A 127 0.43 -7.40 -2.70
C ALA A 127 1.32 -6.75 -1.63
N ALA A 128 2.54 -6.34 -1.99
CA ALA A 128 3.45 -5.64 -1.10
C ALA A 128 2.81 -4.35 -0.56
N LEU A 129 2.24 -3.53 -1.44
CA LEU A 129 1.57 -2.28 -1.05
C LEU A 129 0.36 -2.53 -0.13
N ALA A 130 -0.47 -3.53 -0.44
CA ALA A 130 -1.63 -3.89 0.37
C ALA A 130 -1.22 -4.38 1.77
N VAL A 131 -0.14 -5.17 1.88
CA VAL A 131 0.41 -5.63 3.16
C VAL A 131 0.83 -4.43 4.01
N LEU A 132 1.56 -3.48 3.43
CA LEU A 132 2.00 -2.28 4.15
C LEU A 132 0.81 -1.47 4.67
N TRP A 133 -0.22 -1.29 3.84
CA TRP A 133 -1.41 -0.57 4.25
C TRP A 133 -2.21 -1.31 5.33
N ALA A 134 -2.30 -2.64 5.22
CA ALA A 134 -2.95 -3.48 6.23
C ALA A 134 -2.23 -3.38 7.58
N VAL A 135 -0.89 -3.46 7.58
CA VAL A 135 -0.06 -3.29 8.79
C VAL A 135 -0.23 -1.89 9.38
N ALA A 136 -0.22 -0.84 8.55
CA ALA A 136 -0.41 0.52 9.04
C ALA A 136 -1.81 0.72 9.67
N VAL A 137 -2.86 0.15 9.09
CA VAL A 137 -4.22 0.17 9.66
C VAL A 137 -4.29 -0.63 10.96
N TRP A 138 -3.67 -1.82 11.00
CA TRP A 138 -3.58 -2.64 12.20
C TRP A 138 -2.84 -1.91 13.33
N GLY A 139 -1.70 -1.30 13.04
CA GLY A 139 -0.92 -0.53 14.02
C GLY A 139 -1.73 0.61 14.63
N ARG A 140 -2.45 1.38 13.80
CA ARG A 140 -3.33 2.44 14.34
C ARG A 140 -4.38 1.93 15.30
N ARG A 141 -4.97 0.76 15.04
CA ARG A 141 -5.96 0.15 15.93
C ARG A 141 -5.41 -0.25 17.29
N HIS A 142 -4.11 -0.53 17.36
CA HIS A 142 -3.42 -0.94 18.58
C HIS A 142 -2.73 0.24 19.28
N GLY A 143 -3.01 1.48 18.86
CA GLY A 143 -2.52 2.69 19.54
C GLY A 143 -1.08 3.08 19.17
N PHE A 144 -0.55 2.59 18.05
CA PHE A 144 0.75 3.09 17.57
C PHE A 144 0.60 4.50 16.99
N ASP A 145 1.35 5.45 17.54
CA ASP A 145 1.33 6.88 17.11
C ASP A 145 1.93 7.08 15.71
N HIS A 146 2.91 6.25 15.35
CA HIS A 146 3.62 6.30 14.06
C HIS A 146 3.58 4.95 13.35
N PRO A 147 2.41 4.51 12.87
CA PRO A 147 2.26 3.23 12.17
C PRO A 147 3.18 3.11 10.95
N GLY A 148 3.61 4.23 10.34
CA GLY A 148 4.55 4.21 9.22
C GLY A 148 5.91 3.59 9.56
N ILE A 149 6.42 3.80 10.78
CA ILE A 149 7.77 3.32 11.17
C ILE A 149 7.83 1.80 11.20
N ILE A 150 6.75 1.14 11.64
CA ILE A 150 6.67 -0.32 11.72
C ILE A 150 6.36 -1.00 10.37
N THR A 151 5.93 -0.24 9.35
CA THR A 151 5.64 -0.82 8.02
C THR A 151 6.89 -1.38 7.34
N THR A 152 8.03 -0.71 7.48
CA THR A 152 9.30 -1.13 6.87
C THR A 152 9.84 -2.45 7.46
N PRO A 153 10.00 -2.60 8.79
CA PRO A 153 10.40 -3.88 9.37
C PRO A 153 9.35 -4.98 9.15
N ALA A 154 8.05 -4.65 9.11
CA ALA A 154 7.02 -5.62 8.78
C ALA A 154 7.13 -6.13 7.32
N LEU A 155 7.46 -5.26 6.37
CA LEU A 155 7.72 -5.67 4.99
C LEU A 155 8.93 -6.60 4.92
N LEU A 156 10.04 -6.23 5.58
CA LEU A 156 11.24 -7.06 5.61
C LEU A 156 10.96 -8.42 6.26
N ALA A 157 10.23 -8.43 7.38
CA ALA A 157 9.81 -9.66 8.05
C ALA A 157 8.82 -10.50 7.21
N ALA A 158 8.05 -9.90 6.32
CA ALA A 158 7.20 -10.62 5.38
C ALA A 158 8.00 -11.15 4.18
N LEU A 159 8.98 -10.39 3.66
CA LEU A 159 9.80 -10.77 2.52
C LEU A 159 10.86 -11.83 2.86
N LEU A 160 11.44 -11.79 4.06
CA LEU A 160 12.48 -12.74 4.49
C LEU A 160 12.01 -14.20 4.43
N PRO A 161 10.82 -14.57 4.97
CA PRO A 161 10.26 -15.92 4.79
C PRO A 161 10.03 -16.26 3.32
N THR A 162 9.54 -15.32 2.51
CA THR A 162 9.27 -15.59 1.09
C THR A 162 10.52 -15.89 0.27
N ALA A 163 11.67 -15.38 0.70
CA ALA A 163 12.98 -15.70 0.13
C ALA A 163 13.62 -16.97 0.73
N SER A 164 13.19 -17.39 1.93
CA SER A 164 13.84 -18.45 2.72
C SER A 164 13.09 -19.79 2.73
N ILE A 165 11.91 -19.89 2.09
CA ILE A 165 11.13 -21.13 2.03
C ILE A 165 11.42 -21.85 0.70
N PRO A 166 12.34 -22.83 0.66
CA PRO A 166 12.73 -23.52 -0.58
C PRO A 166 11.59 -24.36 -1.19
N GLN A 167 10.61 -24.76 -0.38
CA GLN A 167 9.47 -25.60 -0.82
C GLN A 167 8.36 -24.80 -1.52
N ALA A 168 8.36 -23.48 -1.39
CA ALA A 168 7.33 -22.60 -1.93
C ALA A 168 7.95 -21.26 -2.36
N PRO A 169 8.84 -21.26 -3.37
CA PRO A 169 9.53 -20.05 -3.77
C PRO A 169 8.51 -19.03 -4.25
N MET A 170 8.62 -17.81 -3.74
CA MET A 170 7.71 -16.71 -4.08
C MET A 170 8.38 -15.64 -4.95
N MET A 171 9.70 -15.52 -4.87
CA MET A 171 10.49 -14.65 -5.75
C MET A 171 11.19 -15.50 -6.81
N VAL A 172 10.45 -15.86 -7.86
CA VAL A 172 10.95 -16.72 -8.95
C VAL A 172 11.19 -15.91 -10.22
N GLY A 173 12.17 -16.32 -11.02
CA GLY A 173 12.29 -15.83 -12.40
C GLY A 173 11.12 -16.32 -13.27
N PHE A 174 11.01 -15.79 -14.48
CA PHE A 174 10.02 -16.29 -15.44
C PHE A 174 10.31 -17.75 -15.82
N GLY A 175 9.29 -18.60 -15.79
CA GLY A 175 9.44 -20.04 -16.00
C GLY A 175 8.30 -20.86 -15.39
N ALA A 176 8.50 -22.17 -15.22
CA ALA A 176 7.47 -23.10 -14.74
C ALA A 176 6.88 -22.73 -13.36
N GLU A 177 7.71 -22.18 -12.47
CA GLU A 177 7.30 -21.76 -11.13
C GLU A 177 6.61 -20.39 -11.07
N TRP A 178 6.56 -19.65 -12.19
CA TRP A 178 5.99 -18.30 -12.24
C TRP A 178 4.52 -18.28 -11.80
N THR A 179 3.68 -19.11 -12.40
CA THR A 179 2.24 -19.13 -12.09
C THR A 179 1.96 -19.55 -10.65
N PRO A 180 2.51 -20.65 -10.11
CA PRO A 180 2.36 -21.03 -8.71
C PRO A 180 2.79 -19.92 -7.73
N ALA A 181 3.93 -19.26 -7.98
CA ALA A 181 4.40 -18.16 -7.15
C ALA A 181 3.41 -16.98 -7.15
N HIS A 182 2.87 -16.62 -8.31
CA HIS A 182 1.93 -15.50 -8.43
C HIS A 182 0.54 -15.81 -7.86
N LEU A 183 0.14 -17.08 -7.80
CA LEU A 183 -1.05 -17.49 -7.04
C LEU A 183 -0.85 -17.29 -5.53
N ARG A 184 0.35 -17.58 -5.00
CA ARG A 184 0.69 -17.28 -3.59
C ARG A 184 0.66 -15.78 -3.32
N TRP A 185 1.23 -14.97 -4.21
CA TRP A 185 1.15 -13.50 -4.12
C TRP A 185 -0.29 -12.99 -4.18
N SER A 186 -1.13 -13.57 -5.04
CA SER A 186 -2.56 -13.24 -5.12
C SER A 186 -3.28 -13.57 -3.81
N ALA A 187 -2.97 -14.70 -3.18
CA ALA A 187 -3.51 -15.06 -1.87
C ALA A 187 -3.09 -14.06 -0.77
N ILE A 188 -1.83 -13.61 -0.79
CA ILE A 188 -1.35 -12.54 0.11
C ILE A 188 -2.13 -11.25 -0.14
N LEU A 189 -2.28 -10.84 -1.40
CA LEU A 189 -3.02 -9.63 -1.77
C LEU A 189 -4.46 -9.67 -1.25
N VAL A 190 -5.18 -10.76 -1.50
CA VAL A 190 -6.56 -10.94 -1.02
C VAL A 190 -6.61 -10.89 0.50
N THR A 191 -5.70 -11.59 1.19
CA THR A 191 -5.64 -11.60 2.66
C THR A 191 -5.38 -10.19 3.21
N ALA A 192 -4.44 -9.45 2.62
CA ALA A 192 -4.12 -8.09 3.02
C ALA A 192 -5.31 -7.14 2.79
N ILE A 193 -6.02 -7.27 1.67
CA ILE A 193 -7.25 -6.51 1.40
C ILE A 193 -8.32 -6.83 2.45
N CYS A 194 -8.52 -8.11 2.80
CA CYS A 194 -9.47 -8.49 3.85
C CYS A 194 -9.10 -7.86 5.21
N VAL A 195 -7.83 -7.87 5.58
CA VAL A 195 -7.34 -7.21 6.81
C VAL A 195 -7.56 -5.70 6.75
N LEU A 196 -7.28 -5.07 5.62
CA LEU A 196 -7.49 -3.65 5.40
C LEU A 196 -8.97 -3.27 5.55
N VAL A 197 -9.86 -4.00 4.87
CA VAL A 197 -11.32 -3.80 4.94
C VAL A 197 -11.82 -4.04 6.36
N ALA A 198 -11.42 -5.13 7.00
CA ALA A 198 -11.76 -5.41 8.40
C ALA A 198 -11.24 -4.31 9.34
N GLY A 199 -10.06 -3.77 9.02
CA GLY A 199 -9.36 -2.64 9.62
C GLY A 199 -10.09 -1.29 9.52
N THR A 200 -10.94 -1.13 8.51
CA THR A 200 -11.70 0.10 8.27
C THR A 200 -13.01 0.17 9.06
N ARG A 201 -13.51 -0.96 9.58
CA ARG A 201 -14.78 -1.01 10.33
C ARG A 201 -14.68 -0.20 11.62
N ASP A 202 -15.67 0.67 11.86
CA ASP A 202 -15.68 1.59 13.00
C ASP A 202 -15.83 0.82 14.33
N PRO A 203 -14.93 0.96 15.32
CA PRO A 203 -15.09 0.31 16.62
C PRO A 203 -16.35 0.80 17.36
N ALA A 204 -16.79 2.04 17.10
CA ALA A 204 -17.96 2.65 17.73
C ALA A 204 -19.28 1.90 17.43
N ALA A 205 -19.36 1.14 16.34
CA ALA A 205 -20.53 0.30 16.04
C ALA A 205 -20.72 -0.85 17.04
N ARG A 206 -19.67 -1.24 17.80
CA ARG A 206 -19.74 -2.35 18.78
C ARG A 206 -20.27 -1.96 20.16
N ARG A 207 -20.43 -0.67 20.48
CA ARG A 207 -20.82 -0.19 21.83
C ARG A 207 -22.13 0.60 21.87
N ARG A 208 -23.11 0.25 21.05
CA ARG A 208 -24.51 0.59 21.38
C ARG A 208 -25.11 -0.56 22.19
N LEU A 209 -24.56 -0.78 23.39
CA LEU A 209 -25.35 -1.47 24.41
C LEU A 209 -26.45 -0.49 24.82
N PRO A 210 -27.73 -0.89 24.80
CA PRO A 210 -28.78 -0.05 25.33
C PRO A 210 -28.44 0.25 26.78
N VAL A 211 -28.17 1.52 27.08
CA VAL A 211 -28.18 2.00 28.46
C VAL A 211 -29.58 1.68 28.97
N ARG A 212 -29.72 0.63 29.79
CA ARG A 212 -30.91 0.44 30.60
C ARG A 212 -30.96 1.64 31.52
N VAL A 213 -31.68 2.67 31.10
CA VAL A 213 -32.11 3.75 31.97
C VAL A 213 -32.97 3.07 33.03
N GLY A 214 -32.38 2.84 34.21
CA GLY A 214 -33.13 2.41 35.37
C GLY A 214 -34.19 3.47 35.64
N ARG A 215 -35.46 3.11 35.46
CA ARG A 215 -36.57 3.86 36.05
C ARG A 215 -36.31 3.91 37.55
N ALA A 216 -36.02 5.08 38.08
CA ALA A 216 -36.27 5.36 39.48
C ALA A 216 -37.77 5.13 39.72
N LYS A 217 -38.09 4.22 40.64
CA LYS A 217 -39.42 4.13 41.23
C LYS A 217 -39.46 5.15 42.35
N ASP A 218 -40.34 6.12 42.21
CA ASP A 218 -40.91 6.86 43.34
C ASP A 218 -41.99 5.98 44.01
#